data_AF-A0A383BVN2-F1
#
_entry.id   AF-A0A383BVN2-F1
#
_cell.length_a   1.000
_cell.length_b   1.000
_cell.length_c   1.000
_cell.angle_alpha   90.00
_cell.angle_beta   90.00
_cell.angle_gamma   90.00
#
_symmetry.space_group_name_H-M   'P 1'
#
loop_
_entity.id
_entity.type
_entity.pdbx_description
1 polymer ?
#
loop_
_entity_poly.entity_id
_entity_poly.type
_entity_poly.pdbx_seq_one_letter_code
_entity_poly.pdbx_strand_id
1 'polypeptide(L)'
;MDAKEITLVQGTWSKVLPISETAAELFYNLLFEIDPSTKVLFKGDMRAQGRKLMEMITAAVNGLNDLDTLVPAVQDLGSRHGGYDVIEAHYGSVASALLWTLDKDREKPSATRSRRLGPRPICWLAGVMQDAAAKSAKSA
;
A
#
# COMPACT_ATOMS: atom_id res chain seq x y z
N MET A 1 8.36 -8.67 11.41
CA MET A 1 8.81 -9.20 10.12
C MET A 1 10.22 -9.72 10.30
N ASP A 2 10.57 -10.86 9.72
CA ASP A 2 11.96 -11.33 9.72
C ASP A 2 12.76 -10.74 8.53
N ALA A 3 14.09 -10.80 8.60
CA ALA A 3 14.97 -10.25 7.56
C ALA A 3 14.75 -10.88 6.17
N LYS A 4 14.34 -12.16 6.10
CA LYS A 4 14.08 -12.83 4.82
C LYS A 4 12.80 -12.30 4.18
N GLU A 5 11.78 -11.99 4.97
CA GLU A 5 10.56 -11.34 4.51
C GLU A 5 10.85 -9.93 3.99
N ILE A 6 11.66 -9.14 4.71
CA ILE A 6 12.02 -7.78 4.29
C ILE A 6 12.73 -7.78 2.94
N THR A 7 13.79 -8.59 2.79
CA THR A 7 14.53 -8.72 1.52
C THR A 7 13.61 -9.12 0.36
N LEU A 8 12.65 -9.99 0.61
CA LEU A 8 11.73 -10.46 -0.42
C LEU A 8 10.72 -9.37 -0.84
N VAL A 9 10.24 -8.57 0.11
CA VAL A 9 9.37 -7.41 -0.18
C VAL A 9 10.16 -6.36 -0.98
N GLN A 10 11.34 -5.98 -0.51
CA GLN A 10 12.20 -5.00 -1.19
C GLN A 10 12.59 -5.46 -2.60
N GLY A 11 12.94 -6.74 -2.76
CA GLY A 11 13.27 -7.33 -4.07
C GLY A 11 12.07 -7.52 -5.00
N THR A 12 10.85 -7.58 -4.47
CA THR A 12 9.63 -7.56 -5.30
C THR A 12 9.30 -6.13 -5.71
N TRP A 13 9.38 -5.18 -4.78
CA TRP A 13 9.11 -3.77 -5.04
C TRP A 13 10.07 -3.15 -6.04
N SER A 14 11.35 -3.52 -6.02
CA SER A 14 12.34 -3.01 -6.98
C SER A 14 11.99 -3.31 -8.44
N LYS A 15 11.21 -4.37 -8.71
CA LYS A 15 10.71 -4.72 -10.05
C LYS A 15 9.54 -3.86 -10.50
N VAL A 16 8.82 -3.25 -9.56
CA VAL A 16 7.69 -2.36 -9.82
C VAL A 16 8.15 -0.95 -10.16
N LEU A 17 9.30 -0.51 -9.63
CA LEU A 17 9.83 0.85 -9.85
C LEU A 17 9.91 1.27 -11.34
N PRO A 18 10.42 0.43 -12.28
CA PRO A 18 10.49 0.77 -13.70
C PRO A 18 9.12 0.94 -14.38
N ILE A 19 8.07 0.34 -13.81
CA ILE A 19 6.70 0.39 -14.32
C ILE A 19 5.77 1.14 -13.37
N SER A 20 6.32 2.03 -12.54
CA SER A 20 5.61 2.62 -11.41
C SER A 20 4.37 3.43 -11.80
N GLU A 21 4.41 4.16 -12.92
CA GLU A 21 3.24 4.88 -13.43
C GLU A 21 2.13 3.91 -13.86
N THR A 22 2.47 2.86 -14.61
CA THR A 22 1.52 1.83 -15.04
C THR A 22 0.95 1.06 -13.85
N ALA A 23 1.78 0.73 -12.87
CA ALA A 23 1.36 0.07 -11.64
C ALA A 23 0.36 0.92 -10.84
N ALA A 24 0.62 2.23 -10.72
CA ALA A 24 -0.29 3.16 -10.06
C ALA A 24 -1.63 3.28 -10.81
N GLU A 25 -1.61 3.31 -12.14
CA GLU A 25 -2.83 3.33 -12.96
C GLU A 25 -3.66 2.06 -12.78
N LEU A 26 -3.03 0.88 -12.85
CA LEU A 26 -3.69 -0.41 -12.60
C LEU A 26 -4.28 -0.48 -11.20
N PHE A 27 -3.53 -0.01 -10.20
CA PHE A 27 -3.99 0.06 -8.82
C PHE A 27 -5.26 0.90 -8.67
N TYR A 28 -5.27 2.13 -9.19
CA TYR A 28 -6.44 3.02 -9.04
C TYR A 28 -7.64 2.54 -9.86
N ASN A 29 -7.41 1.99 -11.06
CA ASN A 29 -8.47 1.41 -11.87
C ASN A 29 -9.17 0.27 -11.11
N LEU A 30 -8.39 -0.66 -10.55
CA LEU A 30 -8.96 -1.76 -9.77
C LEU A 30 -9.61 -1.27 -8.48
N LEU A 31 -8.99 -0.34 -7.75
CA LEU A 31 -9.54 0.22 -6.51
C LEU A 31 -10.93 0.82 -6.76
N PHE A 32 -11.08 1.60 -7.83
CA PHE A 32 -12.36 2.23 -8.18
C PHE A 32 -13.38 1.25 -8.77
N GLU A 33 -12.93 0.12 -9.31
CA GLU A 33 -13.80 -0.97 -9.75
C GLU A 33 -14.38 -1.74 -8.56
N ILE A 34 -13.53 -2.15 -7.60
CA ILE A 34 -13.96 -2.94 -6.44
C ILE A 34 -14.62 -2.10 -5.35
N ASP A 35 -14.27 -0.81 -5.26
CA ASP A 35 -14.82 0.13 -4.29
C ASP A 35 -14.98 1.53 -4.89
N PRO A 36 -16.04 1.74 -5.70
CA PRO A 36 -16.30 3.04 -6.35
C PRO A 36 -16.46 4.20 -5.36
N SER A 37 -16.79 3.92 -4.10
CA SER A 37 -16.94 4.93 -3.05
C SER A 37 -15.63 5.67 -2.75
N THR A 38 -14.48 5.02 -3.00
CA THR A 38 -13.16 5.61 -2.77
C THR A 38 -12.82 6.70 -3.79
N LYS A 39 -13.44 6.70 -4.97
CA LYS A 39 -13.12 7.64 -6.06
C LYS A 39 -13.29 9.10 -5.65
N VAL A 40 -14.28 9.41 -4.81
CA VAL A 40 -14.56 10.79 -4.36
C VAL A 40 -13.51 11.33 -3.38
N LEU A 41 -12.74 10.43 -2.76
CA LEU A 41 -11.67 10.78 -1.82
C LEU A 41 -10.42 11.29 -2.54
N PHE A 42 -10.22 10.90 -3.80
CA PHE A 42 -9.09 11.33 -4.62
C PHE A 42 -9.50 12.48 -5.53
N LYS A 43 -9.08 13.70 -5.16
CA LYS A 43 -9.37 14.92 -5.92
C LYS A 43 -8.13 15.37 -6.71
N GLY A 44 -8.34 15.85 -7.94
CA GLY A 44 -7.29 16.45 -8.77
C GLY A 44 -6.65 15.49 -9.78
N ASP A 45 -5.37 15.69 -10.06
CA ASP A 45 -4.63 14.92 -11.07
C ASP A 45 -4.28 13.52 -10.54
N MET A 46 -4.93 12.51 -11.10
CA MET A 46 -4.71 11.11 -10.76
C MET A 46 -3.30 10.62 -11.10
N ARG A 47 -2.61 11.20 -12.09
CA ARG A 47 -1.21 10.85 -12.38
C ARG A 47 -0.29 11.35 -11.26
N ALA A 48 -0.50 12.59 -10.82
CA ALA A 48 0.22 13.13 -9.65
C ALA A 48 -0.07 12.33 -8.38
N GLN A 49 -1.32 11.91 -8.19
CA GLN A 49 -1.72 11.05 -7.08
C GLN A 49 -1.10 9.65 -7.16
N GLY A 50 -0.97 9.09 -8.36
CA GLY A 50 -0.20 7.87 -8.64
C GLY A 50 1.26 7.97 -8.24
N ARG A 51 1.95 9.05 -8.62
CA ARG A 51 3.35 9.28 -8.22
C ARG A 51 3.50 9.34 -6.70
N LYS A 52 2.64 10.09 -6.02
CA LYS A 52 2.62 10.17 -4.55
C LYS A 52 2.43 8.80 -3.89
N LEU A 53 1.52 7.98 -4.41
CA LEU A 53 1.32 6.62 -3.91
C LEU A 53 2.60 5.79 -4.02
N MET A 54 3.24 5.80 -5.19
CA MET A 54 4.45 5.02 -5.44
C MET A 54 5.63 5.50 -4.59
N GLU A 55 5.79 6.81 -4.40
CA GLU A 55 6.78 7.40 -3.51
C GLU A 55 6.58 6.95 -2.06
N MET A 56 5.33 7.02 -1.57
CA MET A 56 5.00 6.62 -0.20
C MET A 56 5.22 5.13 0.06
N ILE A 57 4.81 4.26 -0.86
CA ILE A 57 5.06 2.82 -0.72
C ILE A 57 6.56 2.53 -0.80
N THR A 58 7.31 3.24 -1.67
CA THR A 58 8.77 3.10 -1.74
C THR A 58 9.44 3.47 -0.44
N ALA A 59 9.05 4.60 0.17
CA ALA A 59 9.55 5.01 1.47
C ALA A 59 9.25 3.95 2.55
N ALA A 60 8.02 3.41 2.57
CA ALA A 60 7.63 2.37 3.51
C ALA A 60 8.43 1.08 3.33
N VAL A 61 8.60 0.62 2.09
CA VAL A 61 9.36 -0.60 1.76
C VAL A 61 10.85 -0.46 2.10
N ASN A 62 11.44 0.70 1.82
CA ASN A 62 12.83 0.97 2.17
C ASN A 62 13.04 1.07 3.69
N GLY A 63 12.05 1.61 4.41
CA GLY A 63 12.06 1.73 5.86
C GLY A 63 11.82 0.42 6.63
N LEU A 64 11.51 -0.70 5.96
CA LEU A 64 11.25 -1.97 6.64
C LEU A 64 12.43 -2.51 7.46
N ASN A 65 13.65 -2.05 7.19
CA ASN A 65 14.86 -2.37 7.96
C ASN A 65 15.02 -1.53 9.24
N ASP A 66 14.25 -0.44 9.38
CA ASP A 66 14.27 0.47 10.51
C ASP A 66 12.83 0.75 10.97
N LEU A 67 12.26 -0.22 11.69
CA LEU A 67 10.89 -0.13 12.18
C LEU A 67 10.70 0.97 13.22
N ASP A 68 11.75 1.33 13.96
CA ASP A 68 11.71 2.37 14.99
C ASP A 68 11.46 3.74 14.37
N THR A 69 12.02 3.99 13.17
CA THR A 69 11.72 5.20 12.39
C THR A 69 10.44 5.07 11.55
N LEU A 70 10.21 3.90 10.96
CA LEU A 70 9.08 3.69 10.04
C LEU A 70 7.73 3.76 10.76
N VAL A 71 7.57 3.10 11.91
CA VAL A 71 6.29 3.00 12.61
C VAL A 71 5.72 4.38 12.98
N PRO A 72 6.49 5.30 13.60
CA PRO A 72 6.00 6.65 13.88
C PRO A 72 5.58 7.41 12.61
N ALA A 73 6.34 7.29 11.51
CA ALA A 73 6.02 7.96 10.26
C ALA A 73 4.71 7.45 9.63
N VAL A 74 4.47 6.13 9.68
CA VAL A 74 3.22 5.52 9.20
C VAL A 74 2.04 5.91 10.10
N GLN A 75 2.26 6.03 11.42
CA GLN A 75 1.23 6.50 12.34
C GLN A 75 0.85 7.96 12.08
N ASP A 76 1.81 8.86 11.87
CA ASP A 76 1.55 10.24 11.47
C ASP A 76 0.75 10.32 10.16
N LEU A 77 1.13 9.49 9.17
CA LEU A 77 0.40 9.39 7.92
C LEU A 77 -1.04 8.92 8.15
N GLY A 78 -1.24 7.86 8.93
CA GLY A 78 -2.56 7.36 9.28
C GLY A 78 -3.40 8.38 10.04
N SER A 79 -2.79 9.16 10.94
CA SER A 79 -3.47 10.25 11.65
C SER A 79 -4.06 11.28 10.68
N ARG A 80 -3.27 11.70 9.69
CA ARG A 80 -3.74 12.60 8.62
C ARG A 80 -4.88 12.01 7.80
N HIS A 81 -4.90 10.69 7.61
CA HIS A 81 -5.99 10.01 6.89
C HIS A 81 -7.33 10.04 7.65
N GLY A 82 -7.30 10.19 8.98
CA GLY A 82 -8.52 10.42 9.76
C GLY A 82 -9.26 11.70 9.36
N GLY A 83 -8.57 12.68 8.77
CA GLY A 83 -9.17 13.91 8.25
C GLY A 83 -9.63 13.85 6.79
N TYR A 84 -9.53 12.69 6.13
CA TYR A 84 -9.81 12.54 4.70
C TYR A 84 -11.12 11.79 4.41
N ASP A 85 -12.02 11.68 5.38
CA ASP A 85 -13.27 10.89 5.29
C ASP A 85 -13.05 9.40 4.94
N VAL A 86 -11.83 8.89 5.15
CA VAL A 86 -11.48 7.48 4.93
C VAL A 86 -12.05 6.66 6.07
N ILE A 87 -12.77 5.58 5.75
CA ILE A 87 -13.30 4.63 6.73
C ILE A 87 -12.48 3.32 6.72
N GLU A 88 -12.65 2.52 7.77
CA GLU A 88 -11.99 1.21 7.92
C GLU A 88 -12.12 0.32 6.67
N ALA A 89 -13.30 0.26 6.06
CA ALA A 89 -13.54 -0.55 4.86
C ALA A 89 -12.62 -0.18 3.68
N HIS A 90 -12.25 1.10 3.55
CA HIS A 90 -11.40 1.57 2.45
C HIS A 90 -9.97 1.02 2.54
N TYR A 91 -9.46 0.76 3.75
CA TYR A 91 -8.12 0.17 3.93
C TYR A 91 -8.06 -1.26 3.38
N GLY A 92 -9.14 -2.03 3.54
CA GLY A 92 -9.28 -3.37 2.97
C GLY A 92 -9.28 -3.35 1.44
N SER A 93 -10.04 -2.44 0.84
CA SER A 93 -10.09 -2.22 -0.61
C SER A 93 -8.71 -1.84 -1.17
N VAL A 94 -8.01 -0.90 -0.52
CA VAL A 94 -6.65 -0.48 -0.89
C VAL A 94 -5.65 -1.63 -0.81
N ALA A 95 -5.65 -2.39 0.30
CA ALA A 95 -4.76 -3.55 0.45
C ALA A 95 -5.01 -4.60 -0.65
N SER A 96 -6.28 -4.84 -0.99
CA SER A 96 -6.67 -5.81 -2.02
C SER A 96 -6.20 -5.37 -3.41
N ALA A 97 -6.41 -4.10 -3.76
CA ALA A 97 -5.98 -3.54 -5.04
C ALA A 97 -4.44 -3.55 -5.18
N LEU A 98 -3.72 -3.25 -4.10
CA LEU A 98 -2.25 -3.25 -4.09
C LEU A 98 -1.69 -4.66 -4.26
N LEU A 99 -2.22 -5.65 -3.52
CA LEU A 99 -1.79 -7.04 -3.65
C LEU A 99 -2.00 -7.58 -5.07
N TRP A 100 -3.16 -7.30 -5.67
CA TRP A 100 -3.45 -7.69 -7.04
C TRP A 100 -2.48 -7.05 -8.04
N THR A 101 -2.19 -5.76 -7.86
CA THR A 101 -1.26 -5.02 -8.74
C THR A 101 0.14 -5.63 -8.71
N LEU A 102 0.60 -6.06 -7.52
CA LEU A 102 1.89 -6.72 -7.34
C LEU A 102 1.93 -8.16 -7.88
N ASP A 103 0.79 -8.87 -7.85
CA ASP A 103 0.68 -10.22 -8.41
C ASP A 103 0.57 -10.22 -9.94
N LYS A 104 0.00 -9.17 -10.55
CA LYS A 104 -0.13 -9.09 -12.01
C LYS A 104 1.20 -9.01 -12.76
N ASP A 105 2.22 -8.40 -12.16
CA ASP A 105 3.59 -8.42 -12.71
C ASP A 105 4.27 -9.80 -12.59
N ARG A 106 3.71 -10.71 -11.77
CA ARG A 106 4.26 -12.05 -11.53
C ARG A 106 3.79 -13.11 -12.53
N GLU A 107 2.91 -12.79 -13.48
CA GLU A 107 2.51 -13.71 -14.56
C GLU A 107 3.62 -13.86 -15.63
N LYS A 108 4.72 -14.54 -15.25
CA LYS A 108 5.52 -15.37 -16.16
C LYS A 108 5.33 -16.84 -15.78
N PRO A 109 5.22 -17.78 -16.73
CA PRO A 109 5.02 -19.19 -16.42
C PRO A 109 6.35 -19.80 -15.97
N SER A 110 6.65 -19.74 -14.68
CA SER A 110 7.61 -20.67 -14.09
C SER A 110 6.95 -21.42 -12.94
N ALA A 111 6.65 -22.68 -13.24
CA ALA A 111 6.24 -23.67 -12.28
C ALA A 111 7.36 -23.86 -11.25
N THR A 112 7.22 -23.21 -10.09
CA THR A 112 7.79 -23.71 -8.85
C THR A 112 6.98 -23.11 -7.71
N ARG A 113 6.54 -23.97 -6.78
CA ARG A 113 5.87 -23.60 -5.53
C ARG A 113 6.81 -22.71 -4.70
N SER A 114 6.87 -21.44 -5.05
CA SER A 114 7.62 -20.43 -4.33
C SER A 114 6.75 -20.00 -3.14
N ARG A 115 7.32 -20.12 -1.94
CA ARG A 115 6.71 -19.78 -0.65
C ARG A 115 5.82 -18.54 -0.79
N ARG A 116 4.50 -18.72 -0.64
CA ARG A 116 3.54 -17.60 -0.64
C ARG A 116 4.09 -16.56 0.31
N LEU A 117 4.46 -15.39 -0.20
CA LEU A 117 4.35 -14.18 0.59
C LEU A 117 2.86 -14.11 0.92
N GLY A 118 2.49 -14.51 2.13
CA GLY A 118 1.18 -14.16 2.62
C GLY A 118 1.05 -12.62 2.58
N PRO A 119 -0.17 -12.08 2.54
CA PRO A 119 -0.46 -10.63 2.48
C PRO A 119 0.06 -9.80 3.67
N ARG A 120 0.94 -10.36 4.50
CA ARG A 120 1.37 -9.88 5.81
C ARG A 120 2.04 -8.50 5.82
N PRO A 121 3.01 -8.16 4.94
CA PRO A 121 3.66 -6.84 5.01
C PRO A 121 2.70 -5.70 4.64
N ILE A 122 1.88 -5.91 3.61
CA ILE A 122 0.88 -4.93 3.15
C ILE A 122 -0.28 -4.82 4.14
N CYS A 123 -0.78 -5.95 4.66
CA CYS A 123 -1.78 -5.94 5.73
C CYS A 123 -1.24 -5.31 7.02
N TRP A 124 0.05 -5.49 7.34
CA TRP A 124 0.66 -4.84 8.49
C TRP A 124 0.72 -3.32 8.31
N LEU A 125 1.20 -2.84 7.14
CA LEU A 125 1.23 -1.41 6.85
C LEU A 125 -0.18 -0.80 6.88
N ALA A 126 -1.15 -1.46 6.26
CA ALA A 126 -2.56 -1.04 6.28
C ALA A 126 -3.11 -1.01 7.72
N GLY A 127 -2.79 -2.01 8.54
CA GLY A 127 -3.19 -2.06 9.94
C GLY A 127 -2.63 -0.90 10.78
N VAL A 128 -1.33 -0.59 10.65
CA VAL A 128 -0.72 0.55 11.37
C VAL A 128 -1.38 1.88 10.97
N MET A 129 -1.69 2.06 9.68
CA MET A 129 -2.39 3.27 9.22
C MET A 129 -3.83 3.35 9.74
N GLN A 130 -4.57 2.24 9.72
CA GLN A 130 -5.94 2.16 10.20
C GLN A 130 -6.03 2.46 11.70
N ASP A 131 -5.15 1.87 12.51
CA ASP A 131 -5.11 2.10 13.96
C ASP A 131 -4.83 3.57 14.29
N ALA A 132 -3.93 4.22 13.55
CA ALA A 132 -3.60 5.62 13.75
C ALA A 132 -4.71 6.58 13.29
N ALA A 133 -5.38 6.26 12.18
CA ALA A 133 -6.55 7.01 11.71
C ALA A 133 -7.70 6.94 12.72
N ALA A 134 -8.01 5.73 13.23
CA ALA A 134 -9.07 5.52 14.20
C ALA A 134 -8.83 6.26 15.53
N LYS A 135 -7.56 6.36 15.98
CA LYS A 135 -7.19 7.15 17.17
C LYS A 135 -7.37 8.64 16.97
N SER A 136 -7.12 9.13 15.75
CA SER A 136 -7.22 10.57 15.44
C SER A 136 -8.67 11.00 15.28
N ALA A 137 -9.52 10.17 14.67
CA ALA A 137 -10.96 10.40 14.57
C ALA A 137 -11.68 10.41 15.93
N LYS A 138 -11.14 9.72 16.95
CA LYS A 138 -11.67 9.74 18.33
C LYS A 138 -11.21 10.93 19.16
N SER A 139 -10.24 11.72 18.67
CA SER A 139 -9.62 12.84 19.38
C SER A 139 -10.06 14.21 18.85
N ALA A 140 -10.96 14.24 17.86
CA ALA A 140 -11.57 15.43 17.27
C ALA A 140 -13.03 15.54 17.71
#